data_AF-X1R0I4-F1
#
_entry.id   AF-X1R0I4-F1
#
_cell.length_a   1.000
_cell.length_b   1.000
_cell.length_c   1.000
_cell.angle_alpha   90.00
_cell.angle_beta   90.00
_cell.angle_gamma   90.00
#
_symmetry.space_group_name_H-M   'P 1'
#
loop_
_entity.id
_entity.type
_entity.pdbx_description
1 polymer ?
#
loop_
_entity_poly.entity_id
_entity_poly.type
_entity_poly.pdbx_seq_one_letter_code
_entity_poly.pdbx_strand_id
1 'polypeptide(L)'
;MAIIRANVIALMRGAFRRGQSAGSFIRDMREKGLTYRRTDMLSDWRSVNELERKSEAFRSVRKDYYPTKTAVAEVEWRLSHEYMYKVKVESRLRPDVPITERFVNIMSDTLMTPRMVEQAVIEKWTEWEDYTAEAIEKMQVWTAVHRVGI
;
A
#
# COMPACT_ATOMS: atom_id res chain seq x y z
N MET A 1 -13.24 11.56 -14.59
CA MET A 1 -11.97 10.83 -14.87
C MET A 1 -11.41 10.06 -13.67
N ALA A 2 -11.51 10.55 -12.43
CA ALA A 2 -10.94 9.86 -11.25
C ALA A 2 -11.39 8.39 -11.08
N ILE A 3 -12.68 8.10 -11.32
CA ILE A 3 -13.24 6.74 -11.23
C ILE A 3 -12.63 5.81 -12.29
N ILE A 4 -12.46 6.29 -13.54
CA ILE A 4 -11.84 5.49 -14.61
C ILE A 4 -10.40 5.15 -14.23
N ARG A 5 -9.60 6.13 -13.80
CA ARG A 5 -8.22 5.90 -13.38
C ARG A 5 -8.12 4.89 -12.24
N ALA A 6 -8.95 5.02 -11.20
CA ALA A 6 -8.99 4.08 -10.08
C ALA A 6 -9.32 2.64 -10.53
N ASN A 7 -10.33 2.47 -11.39
CA ASN A 7 -10.71 1.17 -11.95
C ASN A 7 -9.58 0.57 -12.77
N VAL A 8 -8.93 1.36 -13.62
CA VAL A 8 -7.80 0.90 -14.43
C VAL A 8 -6.62 0.47 -13.56
N ILE A 9 -6.27 1.23 -12.51
CA ILE A 9 -5.19 0.88 -11.57
C ILE A 9 -5.49 -0.46 -10.87
N ALA A 10 -6.74 -0.71 -10.47
CA ALA A 10 -7.13 -1.99 -9.90
C ALA A 10 -6.93 -3.14 -10.90
N LEU A 11 -7.26 -2.93 -12.18
CA LEU A 11 -7.04 -3.91 -13.25
C LEU A 11 -5.55 -4.12 -13.58
N MET A 12 -4.71 -3.08 -13.45
CA MET A 12 -3.26 -3.17 -13.69
C MET A 12 -2.60 -4.21 -12.78
N ARG A 13 -2.99 -4.27 -11.49
CA ARG A 13 -2.45 -5.27 -10.55
C ARG A 13 -2.68 -6.69 -11.04
N GLY A 14 -3.91 -6.99 -11.45
CA GLY A 14 -4.27 -8.28 -12.01
C GLY A 14 -3.52 -8.58 -13.32
N ALA A 15 -3.37 -7.58 -14.19
CA ALA A 15 -2.62 -7.71 -15.44
C ALA A 15 -1.13 -7.99 -15.22
N PHE A 16 -0.52 -7.30 -14.26
CA PHE A 16 0.87 -7.50 -13.87
C PHE A 16 1.13 -8.94 -13.39
N ARG A 17 0.27 -9.46 -12.50
CA ARG A 17 0.39 -10.85 -12.00
C ARG A 17 0.24 -11.90 -13.10
N ARG A 18 -0.49 -11.59 -14.18
CA ARG A 18 -0.60 -12.45 -15.37
C ARG A 18 0.57 -12.29 -16.35
N GLY A 19 1.57 -11.49 -16.03
CA GLY A 19 2.73 -11.24 -16.90
C GLY A 19 2.41 -10.37 -18.12
N GLN A 20 1.30 -9.63 -18.12
CA GLN A 20 0.92 -8.79 -19.25
C GLN A 20 1.85 -7.58 -19.38
N SER A 21 2.25 -7.23 -20.61
CA SER A 21 3.05 -6.03 -20.87
C SER A 21 2.21 -4.76 -20.82
N ALA A 22 2.84 -3.63 -20.46
CA ALA A 22 2.18 -2.32 -20.39
C ALA A 22 1.48 -1.95 -21.72
N GLY A 23 2.15 -2.21 -22.85
CA GLY A 23 1.63 -1.91 -24.18
C GLY A 23 0.36 -2.70 -24.50
N SER A 24 0.35 -4.01 -24.18
CA SER A 24 -0.85 -4.83 -24.36
C SER A 24 -1.98 -4.37 -23.43
N PHE A 25 -1.68 -4.12 -22.15
CA PHE A 25 -2.70 -3.69 -21.20
C PHE A 25 -3.37 -2.38 -21.63
N ILE A 26 -2.59 -1.39 -22.08
CA ILE A 26 -3.12 -0.10 -22.55
C ILE A 26 -4.02 -0.28 -23.78
N ARG A 27 -3.67 -1.20 -24.69
CA ARG A 27 -4.52 -1.52 -25.84
C ARG A 27 -5.85 -2.12 -25.39
N ASP A 28 -5.81 -3.13 -24.52
CA ASP A 28 -7.02 -3.77 -24.00
C ASP A 28 -7.93 -2.77 -23.25
N MET A 29 -7.33 -1.84 -22.50
CA MET A 29 -8.07 -0.79 -21.80
C MET A 29 -8.70 0.22 -22.77
N ARG A 30 -8.01 0.56 -23.87
CA ARG A 30 -8.56 1.41 -24.92
C ARG A 30 -9.75 0.75 -25.62
N GLU A 31 -9.65 -0.54 -25.94
CA GLU A 31 -10.76 -1.31 -26.53
C GLU A 31 -11.99 -1.36 -25.61
N LYS A 32 -11.77 -1.40 -24.29
CA LYS A 32 -12.83 -1.38 -23.26
C LYS A 32 -13.35 0.02 -22.93
N GLY A 33 -12.84 1.08 -23.59
CA GLY A 33 -13.19 2.48 -23.27
C GLY A 33 -12.66 2.98 -21.91
N LEU A 34 -11.82 2.19 -21.23
CA LEU A 34 -11.23 2.51 -19.93
C LEU A 34 -9.85 3.16 -20.10
N THR A 35 -9.80 4.27 -20.83
CA THR A 35 -8.54 4.96 -21.16
C THR A 35 -8.49 6.35 -20.55
N TYR A 36 -7.28 6.81 -20.25
CA TYR A 36 -6.98 8.20 -19.91
C TYR A 36 -5.64 8.58 -20.56
N ARG A 37 -5.06 9.73 -20.19
CA ARG A 37 -3.81 10.20 -20.79
C ARG A 37 -2.75 9.11 -20.71
N ARG A 38 -2.16 8.75 -21.85
CA ARG A 38 -1.18 7.65 -21.96
C ARG A 38 0.01 7.84 -21.03
N THR A 39 0.50 9.07 -20.87
CA THR A 39 1.61 9.39 -19.96
C THR A 39 1.26 9.00 -18.53
N ASP A 40 0.07 9.35 -18.07
CA ASP A 40 -0.42 9.03 -16.73
C ASP A 40 -0.65 7.52 -16.58
N MET A 41 -1.18 6.84 -17.60
CA MET A 41 -1.32 5.38 -17.59
C MET A 41 0.03 4.66 -17.47
N LEU A 42 1.06 5.17 -18.14
CA LEU A 42 2.41 4.60 -18.05
C LEU A 42 3.04 4.87 -16.69
N SER A 43 2.83 6.06 -16.11
CA SER A 43 3.22 6.41 -14.74
C SER A 43 2.57 5.49 -13.71
N ASP A 44 1.26 5.29 -13.81
CA ASP A 44 0.51 4.37 -12.94
C ASP A 44 0.98 2.93 -13.10
N TRP A 45 1.26 2.50 -14.34
CA TRP A 45 1.79 1.16 -14.59
C TRP A 45 3.13 0.93 -13.88
N ARG A 46 4.06 1.90 -13.93
CA ARG A 46 5.34 1.82 -13.22
C ARG A 46 5.14 1.76 -11.70
N SER A 47 4.28 2.62 -11.17
CA SER A 47 3.96 2.66 -9.74
C SER A 47 3.35 1.35 -9.26
N VAL A 48 2.40 0.77 -10.02
CA VAL A 48 1.79 -0.53 -9.70
C VAL A 48 2.82 -1.65 -9.75
N ASN A 49 3.70 -1.65 -10.75
CA ASN A 49 4.76 -2.65 -10.87
C ASN A 49 5.72 -2.59 -9.67
N GLU A 50 6.16 -1.40 -9.26
CA GLU A 50 6.99 -1.21 -8.06
C GLU A 50 6.28 -1.71 -6.79
N LEU A 51 4.99 -1.40 -6.64
CA LEU A 51 4.19 -1.87 -5.51
C LEU A 51 4.06 -3.39 -5.45
N GLU A 52 3.78 -4.05 -6.58
CA GLU A 52 3.64 -5.50 -6.61
C GLU A 52 4.99 -6.19 -6.38
N ARG A 53 6.09 -5.68 -6.96
CA ARG A 53 7.44 -6.24 -6.77
C ARG A 53 7.94 -6.15 -5.33
N LYS A 54 7.58 -5.08 -4.62
CA LYS A 54 8.04 -4.81 -3.25
C LYS A 54 6.94 -5.05 -2.20
N SER A 55 5.82 -5.62 -2.61
CA SER A 55 4.80 -6.11 -1.68
C SER A 55 5.47 -7.15 -0.77
N GLU A 56 5.36 -6.97 0.55
CA GLU A 56 6.01 -7.79 1.59
C GLU A 56 7.52 -7.58 1.82
N ALA A 57 8.24 -6.83 0.96
CA ALA A 57 9.68 -6.62 1.15
C ALA A 57 10.01 -5.98 2.53
N PHE A 58 9.09 -5.16 3.04
CA PHE A 58 9.24 -4.50 4.32
C PHE A 58 9.15 -5.45 5.53
N ARG A 59 8.47 -6.60 5.39
CA ARG A 59 8.37 -7.62 6.46
C ARG A 59 9.74 -8.11 6.91
N SER A 60 10.68 -8.16 5.96
CA SER A 60 12.03 -8.69 6.17
C SER A 60 12.97 -7.65 6.79
N VAL A 61 12.54 -6.41 6.96
CA VAL A 61 13.32 -5.35 7.61
C VAL A 61 13.29 -5.57 9.11
N ARG A 62 14.46 -5.57 9.75
CA ARG A 62 14.58 -5.71 11.20
C ARG A 62 13.95 -4.50 11.90
N LYS A 63 13.25 -4.74 13.01
CA LYS A 63 12.45 -3.74 13.74
C LYS A 63 13.16 -2.42 14.05
N ASP A 64 14.45 -2.48 14.37
CA ASP A 64 15.25 -1.32 14.78
C ASP A 64 16.05 -0.67 13.63
N TYR A 65 15.90 -1.17 12.40
CA TYR A 65 16.66 -0.71 11.25
C TYR A 65 15.78 0.05 10.28
N TYR A 66 16.33 1.11 9.70
CA TYR A 66 15.70 1.79 8.58
C TYR A 66 15.71 0.89 7.34
N PRO A 67 14.62 0.90 6.54
CA PRO A 67 14.55 0.13 5.32
C PRO A 67 15.53 0.67 4.28
N THR A 68 16.06 -0.23 3.44
CA THR A 68 16.80 0.14 2.24
C THR A 68 15.82 0.49 1.10
N LYS A 69 16.31 1.17 0.06
CA LYS A 69 15.51 1.50 -1.14
C LYS A 69 14.86 0.28 -1.81
N THR A 70 15.44 -0.90 -1.63
CA THR A 70 14.88 -2.16 -2.17
C THR A 70 13.60 -2.58 -1.46
N ALA A 71 13.39 -2.17 -0.21
CA ALA A 71 12.21 -2.49 0.59
C ALA A 71 11.11 -1.40 0.52
N VAL A 72 11.37 -0.28 -0.15
CA VAL A 72 10.44 0.85 -0.28
C VAL A 72 9.98 0.98 -1.72
N ALA A 73 8.68 0.92 -1.96
CA ALA A 73 8.09 1.09 -3.28
C ALA A 73 8.03 2.56 -3.66
N GLU A 74 8.62 2.91 -4.79
CA GLU A 74 8.64 4.27 -5.31
C GLU A 74 7.42 4.48 -6.22
N VAL A 75 6.61 5.50 -5.93
CA VAL A 75 5.38 5.80 -6.69
C VAL A 75 5.30 7.28 -7.07
N GLU A 76 4.71 7.55 -8.23
CA GLU A 76 4.44 8.91 -8.73
C GLU A 76 3.06 9.43 -8.29
N TRP A 77 2.40 8.73 -7.37
CA TRP A 77 1.06 9.09 -6.90
C TRP A 77 1.07 10.26 -5.93
N ARG A 78 0.01 11.06 -5.98
CA ARG A 78 -0.21 12.15 -5.02
C ARG A 78 -0.64 11.58 -3.67
N LEU A 79 0.33 11.32 -2.81
CA LEU A 79 0.15 10.98 -1.40
C LEU A 79 -0.02 12.24 -0.54
N SER A 80 -0.69 12.13 0.61
CA SER A 80 -0.83 13.25 1.56
C SER A 80 0.48 13.61 2.25
N HIS A 81 1.36 12.63 2.45
CA HIS A 81 2.71 12.77 3.02
C HIS A 81 3.74 12.09 2.13
N GLU A 82 5.02 12.25 2.44
CA GLU A 82 6.12 11.67 1.66
C GLU A 82 6.11 10.13 1.65
N TYR A 83 5.78 9.51 2.78
CA TYR A 83 5.74 8.06 2.96
C TYR A 83 4.33 7.56 3.34
N MET A 84 4.02 6.35 2.89
CA MET A 84 2.85 5.59 3.32
C MET A 84 3.26 4.17 3.69
N TYR A 85 2.84 3.70 4.85
CA TYR A 85 3.06 2.34 5.34
C TYR A 85 1.73 1.63 5.42
N LYS A 86 1.60 0.52 4.69
CA LYS A 86 0.47 -0.40 4.80
C LYS A 86 0.82 -1.46 5.84
N VAL A 87 0.01 -1.59 6.87
CA VAL A 87 0.22 -2.50 8.00
C VAL A 87 -0.93 -3.48 8.08
N LYS A 88 -0.62 -4.78 8.17
CA LYS A 88 -1.59 -5.81 8.49
C LYS A 88 -1.73 -5.87 10.01
N VAL A 89 -2.95 -5.68 10.50
CA VAL A 89 -3.29 -5.78 11.92
C VAL A 89 -4.27 -6.94 12.09
N GLU A 90 -3.90 -7.86 12.97
CA GLU A 90 -4.75 -8.96 13.42
C GLU A 90 -5.27 -8.57 14.81
N SER A 91 -6.56 -8.36 14.93
CA SER A 91 -7.21 -7.90 16.16
C SER A 91 -8.35 -8.82 16.56
N ARG A 92 -8.71 -8.81 17.85
CA ARG A 92 -9.87 -9.55 18.36
C ARG A 92 -10.62 -8.71 19.38
N LEU A 93 -11.94 -8.84 19.37
CA LEU A 93 -12.80 -8.13 20.33
C LEU A 93 -12.72 -8.76 21.73
N ARG A 94 -12.70 -10.10 21.79
CA ARG A 94 -12.58 -10.91 23.02
C ARG A 94 -11.88 -12.24 22.71
N PRO A 95 -11.31 -12.94 23.70
CA PRO A 95 -10.59 -14.19 23.48
C PRO A 95 -11.41 -15.32 22.85
N ASP A 96 -12.73 -15.30 22.99
CA ASP A 96 -13.71 -16.27 22.49
C ASP A 96 -14.20 -15.95 21.06
N VAL A 97 -13.89 -14.76 20.54
CA VAL A 97 -14.31 -14.31 19.21
C VAL A 97 -13.17 -14.55 18.21
N PRO A 98 -13.45 -14.93 16.95
CA PRO A 98 -12.44 -15.08 15.92
C PRO A 98 -11.60 -13.81 15.71
N ILE A 99 -10.32 -14.02 15.40
CA ILE A 99 -9.40 -12.95 15.00
C ILE A 99 -9.86 -12.37 13.66
N THR A 100 -9.93 -11.05 13.58
CA THR A 100 -10.19 -10.31 12.36
C THR A 100 -8.89 -9.74 11.81
N GLU A 101 -8.79 -9.65 10.49
CA GLU A 101 -7.62 -9.07 9.82
C GLU A 101 -8.03 -7.80 9.07
N ARG A 102 -7.32 -6.70 9.32
CA ARG A 102 -7.48 -5.46 8.56
C ARG A 102 -6.16 -4.87 8.14
N PHE A 103 -6.17 -4.14 7.03
CA PHE A 103 -5.05 -3.32 6.60
C PHE A 103 -5.30 -1.87 6.98
N VAL A 104 -4.33 -1.27 7.66
CA VAL A 104 -4.33 0.16 8.00
C VAL A 104 -3.18 0.86 7.30
N ASN A 105 -3.38 2.13 6.96
CA ASN A 105 -2.37 2.94 6.29
C ASN A 105 -1.89 4.04 7.25
N ILE A 106 -0.58 4.13 7.44
CA ILE A 106 0.09 5.17 8.21
C ILE A 106 0.83 6.09 7.24
N MET A 107 0.52 7.39 7.30
CA MET A 107 1.19 8.42 6.52
C MET A 107 2.23 9.12 7.39
N SER A 108 3.41 9.42 6.83
CA SER A 108 4.46 10.17 7.52
C SER A 108 5.34 10.94 6.53
N ASP A 109 5.88 12.08 6.94
CA ASP A 109 6.88 12.82 6.15
C ASP A 109 8.31 12.30 6.36
N THR A 110 8.53 11.39 7.32
CA THR A 110 9.84 10.81 7.58
C THR A 110 9.86 9.32 7.32
N LEU A 111 11.05 8.83 6.94
CA LEU A 111 11.27 7.40 6.85
C LEU A 111 11.19 6.80 8.26
N MET A 112 10.47 5.70 8.41
CA MET A 112 10.23 5.04 9.69
C MET A 112 10.81 3.62 9.68
N THR A 113 11.30 3.19 10.84
CA THR A 113 11.62 1.78 11.10
C THR A 113 10.34 0.98 11.33
N PRO A 114 10.35 -0.36 11.18
CA PRO A 114 9.16 -1.15 11.49
C PRO A 114 8.63 -0.93 12.91
N ARG A 115 9.52 -0.76 13.90
CA ARG A 115 9.09 -0.46 15.28
C ARG A 115 8.38 0.90 15.40
N MET A 116 8.87 1.92 14.70
CA MET A 116 8.20 3.24 14.68
C MET A 116 6.84 3.18 14.02
N VAL A 117 6.70 2.40 12.95
CA VAL A 117 5.40 2.19 12.29
C VAL A 117 4.45 1.44 13.21
N GLU A 118 4.92 0.39 13.90
CA GLU A 118 4.10 -0.35 14.88
C GLU A 118 3.61 0.57 16.00
N GLN A 119 4.49 1.42 16.53
CA GLN A 119 4.15 2.40 17.55
C GLN A 119 3.11 3.42 17.05
N ALA A 120 3.29 3.96 15.83
CA ALA A 120 2.35 4.90 15.23
C ALA A 120 0.96 4.29 14.98
N VAL A 121 0.89 2.97 14.70
CA VAL A 121 -0.39 2.27 14.63
C VAL A 121 -1.03 2.21 16.02
N ILE A 122 -0.30 1.82 17.07
CA ILE A 122 -0.85 1.71 18.44
C ILE A 122 -1.42 3.06 18.91
N GLU A 123 -0.69 4.16 18.67
CA GLU A 123 -1.13 5.51 19.02
C GLU A 123 -2.45 5.86 18.32
N LYS A 124 -2.53 5.64 17.01
CA LYS A 124 -3.76 5.91 16.24
C LYS A 124 -4.88 4.91 16.48
N TRP A 125 -4.55 3.69 16.89
CA TRP A 125 -5.53 2.65 17.17
C TRP A 125 -6.46 3.07 18.29
N THR A 126 -5.89 3.69 19.32
CA THR A 126 -6.65 4.26 20.44
C THR A 126 -7.63 5.33 19.95
N GLU A 127 -7.24 6.16 18.97
CA GLU A 127 -8.11 7.19 18.37
C GLU A 127 -9.19 6.60 17.45
N TRP A 128 -8.94 5.45 16.82
CA TRP A 128 -9.88 4.83 15.88
C TRP A 128 -10.93 3.95 16.56
N GLU A 129 -10.65 3.47 17.77
CA GLU A 129 -11.48 2.49 18.48
C GLU A 129 -12.41 3.09 19.55
N ASP A 130 -12.79 4.36 19.40
CA ASP A 130 -13.66 5.14 20.30
C ASP A 130 -14.96 4.43 20.79
N TYR A 131 -15.33 3.27 20.21
CA TYR A 131 -16.56 2.53 20.55
C TYR A 131 -16.37 1.07 21.00
N THR A 132 -15.24 0.42 20.71
CA THR A 132 -14.95 -0.96 21.19
C THR A 132 -13.46 -1.23 21.08
N ALA A 133 -12.78 -1.38 22.22
CA ALA A 133 -11.36 -1.71 22.25
C ALA A 133 -11.15 -3.15 21.77
N GLU A 134 -10.64 -3.32 20.55
CA GLU A 134 -10.12 -4.59 20.08
C GLU A 134 -8.66 -4.74 20.52
N ALA A 135 -8.33 -5.90 21.06
CA ALA A 135 -6.95 -6.23 21.38
C ALA A 135 -6.19 -6.53 20.09
N ILE A 136 -5.07 -5.82 19.87
CA ILE A 136 -4.11 -6.14 18.80
C ILE A 136 -3.37 -7.41 19.21
N GLU A 137 -3.57 -8.50 18.47
CA GLU A 137 -2.86 -9.76 18.68
C GLU A 137 -1.52 -9.75 17.94
N LYS A 138 -1.51 -9.20 16.73
CA LYS A 138 -0.32 -9.19 15.89
C LYS A 138 -0.36 -8.04 14.92
N MET A 139 0.83 -7.49 14.68
CA MET A 139 1.04 -6.45 13.70
C MET A 139 2.19 -6.82 12.78
N GLN A 140 2.02 -6.54 11.49
CA GLN A 140 3.06 -6.75 10.50
C GLN A 140 3.02 -5.64 9.46
N VAL A 141 4.12 -4.88 9.37
CA VAL A 141 4.26 -3.87 8.31
C VAL A 141 4.44 -4.59 6.97
N TRP A 142 3.52 -4.33 6.05
CA TRP A 142 3.38 -5.09 4.80
C TRP A 142 4.13 -4.43 3.64
N THR A 143 3.93 -3.13 3.45
CA THR A 143 4.54 -2.39 2.34
C THR A 143 4.83 -0.96 2.78
N ALA A 144 6.02 -0.46 2.47
CA ALA A 144 6.34 0.95 2.53
C ALA A 144 6.33 1.54 1.14
N VAL A 145 5.82 2.76 1.03
CA VAL A 145 5.68 3.50 -0.21
C VAL A 145 6.30 4.88 -0.02
N HIS A 146 7.06 5.33 -1.01
CA HIS A 146 7.69 6.64 -1.08
C HIS A 146 7.23 7.38 -2.32
N ARG A 147 6.79 8.63 -2.15
CA ARG A 147 6.39 9.50 -3.26
C ARG A 147 7.62 10.15 -3.89
N VAL A 148 7.87 9.88 -5.17
CA VAL A 148 9.04 10.40 -5.94
C VAL A 148 8.68 11.44 -7.01
N GLY A 149 7.39 11.76 -7.20
CA GLY A 149 6.91 12.74 -8.19
C GLY A 149 6.15 13.92 -7.58
N ILE A 150 6.17 15.06 -8.27
CA ILE A 150 5.39 16.29 -7.99
C ILE A 150 4.17 16.35 -8.90
#